data_AF-A0A1V4IF95-F1
#
_entry.id   AF-A0A1V4IF95-F1
#
_cell.length_a   1.000
_cell.length_b   1.000
_cell.length_c   1.000
_cell.angle_alpha   90.00
_cell.angle_beta   90.00
_cell.angle_gamma   90.00
#
_symmetry.space_group_name_H-M   'P 1'
#
loop_
_entity.id
_entity.type
_entity.pdbx_description
1 polymer ?
#
loop_
_entity_poly.entity_id
_entity_poly.type
_entity_poly.pdbx_seq_one_letter_code
_entity_poly.pdbx_strand_id
1 'polypeptide(L)'
;MSSEFKAKEIDTQESNDQVSKEEKSGIQNNSKLQAVSSENKAQDNKSVEKNADKDKAAKAKVDKKYENEIKVKEAELKESELMVSASPHIRCNESISKIMWNVNLALAPAAIFSIFYFGFPALINMVVGAASAVAFEYLVQKYRKKKITAFDGSAFLTGLLLAMSVSPSLPPYMMIAGSFVAIVIAKHSMGGLGFNIFNPAHIGRAALMVSWPVAMTSWTKMTTSIDVVSSATPLNILKQQGYGKLIETFGSSTEMYKAMLLGTRNGCIGETSTLLLIIGGVYLLYKGYINWQVPVLMIGTVGIITWIFGVEGLFTGDPLFNMMAGGLVLGAFFMATDMVTIPITIKGQVIFAVGAGLITSLIRLKGGYPEGVCYSILLMNAVTPLIDRFVKPKEFGARG
;
A
#
# COMPACT_ATOMS: atom_id res chain seq x y z
N MET A 1 98.33 8.27 -118.33
CA MET A 1 98.13 8.68 -116.92
C MET A 1 96.67 8.41 -116.52
N SER A 2 96.26 7.13 -116.60
CA SER A 2 94.86 6.66 -116.58
C SER A 2 94.68 5.45 -115.66
N SER A 3 95.51 5.32 -114.62
CA SER A 3 95.57 4.08 -113.83
C SER A 3 95.78 4.29 -112.32
N GLU A 4 95.58 5.51 -111.79
CA GLU A 4 95.69 5.77 -110.34
C GLU A 4 94.45 6.41 -109.69
N PHE A 5 93.42 6.77 -110.47
CA PHE A 5 92.16 7.32 -109.92
C PHE A 5 91.05 6.27 -109.72
N LYS A 6 91.26 5.02 -110.15
CA LYS A 6 90.23 3.96 -110.09
C LYS A 6 90.35 3.01 -108.89
N ALA A 7 91.39 3.16 -108.06
CA ALA A 7 91.64 2.29 -106.92
C ALA A 7 91.11 2.83 -105.57
N LYS A 8 90.69 4.11 -105.51
CA LYS A 8 90.27 4.76 -104.25
C LYS A 8 88.76 4.85 -104.05
N GLU A 9 87.96 4.49 -105.06
CA GLU A 9 86.48 4.46 -104.98
C GLU A 9 85.91 3.07 -104.69
N ILE A 10 86.69 2.00 -104.86
CA ILE A 10 86.21 0.62 -104.67
C ILE A 10 86.27 0.20 -103.19
N ASP A 11 87.27 0.68 -102.44
CA ASP A 11 87.47 0.36 -101.02
C ASP A 11 86.43 1.02 -100.08
N THR A 12 85.70 2.05 -100.56
CA THR A 12 84.65 2.73 -99.79
C THR A 12 83.26 2.14 -100.03
N GLN A 13 83.07 1.33 -101.08
CA GLN A 13 81.79 0.65 -101.35
C GLN A 13 81.70 -0.72 -100.68
N GLU A 14 82.80 -1.47 -100.55
CA GLU A 14 82.78 -2.79 -99.89
C GLU A 14 82.59 -2.71 -98.37
N SER A 15 82.99 -1.61 -97.71
CA SER A 15 82.76 -1.41 -96.27
C SER A 15 81.31 -1.05 -95.92
N ASN A 16 80.61 -0.31 -96.79
CA ASN A 16 79.20 0.08 -96.57
C ASN A 16 78.20 -1.06 -96.83
N ASP A 17 78.53 -2.01 -97.71
CA ASP A 17 77.65 -3.15 -98.01
C ASP A 17 77.70 -4.26 -96.95
N GLN A 18 78.78 -4.37 -96.17
CA GLN A 18 78.85 -5.29 -95.03
C GLN A 18 78.08 -4.75 -93.80
N VAL A 19 78.13 -3.44 -93.55
CA VAL A 19 77.37 -2.80 -92.45
C VAL A 19 75.85 -2.90 -92.66
N SER A 20 75.37 -2.75 -93.90
CA SER A 20 73.92 -2.83 -94.18
C SER A 20 73.32 -4.25 -94.07
N LYS A 21 74.15 -5.29 -94.21
CA LYS A 21 73.71 -6.70 -94.06
C LYS A 21 73.64 -7.14 -92.60
N GLU A 22 74.56 -6.68 -91.75
CA GLU A 22 74.50 -6.93 -90.30
C GLU A 22 73.32 -6.19 -89.65
N GLU A 23 73.05 -4.95 -90.05
CA GLU A 23 71.96 -4.14 -89.51
C GLU A 23 70.57 -4.73 -89.83
N LYS A 24 70.37 -5.25 -91.05
CA LYS A 24 69.09 -5.89 -91.45
C LYS A 24 68.84 -7.23 -90.74
N SER A 25 69.88 -8.00 -90.42
CA SER A 25 69.73 -9.25 -89.65
C SER A 25 69.43 -8.99 -88.17
N GLY A 26 70.01 -7.92 -87.59
CA GLY A 26 69.74 -7.48 -86.22
C GLY A 26 68.32 -6.97 -86.03
N ILE A 27 67.79 -6.22 -86.99
CA ILE A 27 66.42 -5.68 -86.95
C ILE A 27 65.36 -6.80 -87.05
N GLN A 28 65.60 -7.84 -87.86
CA GLN A 28 64.66 -8.95 -88.04
C GLN A 28 64.62 -9.92 -86.84
N ASN A 29 65.75 -10.06 -86.12
CA ASN A 29 65.79 -10.82 -84.85
C ASN A 29 65.14 -10.04 -83.70
N ASN A 30 65.33 -8.72 -83.63
CA ASN A 30 64.71 -7.88 -82.60
C ASN A 30 63.19 -7.80 -82.74
N SER A 31 62.65 -7.78 -83.98
CA SER A 31 61.20 -7.79 -84.21
C SER A 31 60.54 -9.12 -83.83
N LYS A 32 61.22 -10.26 -84.03
CA LYS A 32 60.74 -11.57 -83.57
C LYS A 32 60.82 -11.73 -82.05
N LEU A 33 61.86 -11.21 -81.40
CA LEU A 33 61.99 -11.19 -79.94
C LEU A 33 60.95 -10.29 -79.27
N GLN A 34 60.61 -9.15 -79.88
CA GLN A 34 59.54 -8.27 -79.37
C GLN A 34 58.15 -8.88 -79.55
N ALA A 35 57.87 -9.57 -80.66
CA ALA A 35 56.58 -10.25 -80.88
C ALA A 35 56.33 -11.38 -79.88
N VAL A 36 57.33 -12.22 -79.60
CA VAL A 36 57.25 -13.32 -78.61
C VAL A 36 57.14 -12.76 -77.18
N SER A 37 57.79 -11.64 -76.87
CA SER A 37 57.63 -10.96 -75.57
C SER A 37 56.24 -10.33 -75.38
N SER A 38 55.59 -9.85 -76.45
CA SER A 38 54.23 -9.29 -76.37
C SER A 38 53.15 -10.36 -76.25
N GLU A 39 53.31 -11.52 -76.89
CA GLU A 39 52.38 -12.65 -76.76
C GLU A 39 52.45 -13.30 -75.37
N ASN A 40 53.66 -13.48 -74.81
CA ASN A 40 53.83 -14.00 -73.45
C ASN A 40 53.25 -13.06 -72.39
N LYS A 41 53.43 -11.73 -72.53
CA LYS A 41 52.80 -10.74 -71.62
C LYS A 41 51.28 -10.69 -71.74
N ALA A 42 50.72 -10.95 -72.92
CA ALA A 42 49.27 -11.02 -73.11
C ALA A 42 48.65 -12.31 -72.55
N GLN A 43 49.38 -13.43 -72.58
CA GLN A 43 48.96 -14.68 -71.94
C GLN A 43 49.08 -14.63 -70.40
N ASP A 44 50.13 -14.00 -69.87
CA ASP A 44 50.30 -13.79 -68.43
C ASP A 44 49.26 -12.84 -67.83
N ASN A 45 48.89 -11.75 -68.53
CA ASN A 45 47.82 -10.87 -68.02
C ASN A 45 46.44 -11.53 -68.01
N LYS A 46 46.12 -12.38 -69.01
CA LYS A 46 44.84 -13.12 -69.04
C LYS A 46 44.75 -14.22 -67.98
N SER A 47 45.87 -14.82 -67.57
CA SER A 47 45.91 -15.82 -66.51
C SER A 47 45.80 -15.17 -65.12
N VAL A 48 46.40 -13.98 -64.94
CA VAL A 48 46.29 -13.17 -63.71
C VAL A 48 44.88 -12.62 -63.50
N GLU A 49 44.21 -12.09 -64.53
CA GLU A 49 42.82 -11.61 -64.42
C GLU A 49 41.83 -12.74 -64.10
N LYS A 50 41.98 -13.93 -64.73
CA LYS A 50 41.14 -15.10 -64.44
C LYS A 50 41.31 -15.63 -63.01
N ASN A 51 42.50 -15.52 -62.44
CA ASN A 51 42.75 -15.93 -61.05
C ASN A 51 42.21 -14.89 -60.06
N ALA A 52 42.32 -13.59 -60.35
CA ALA A 52 41.75 -12.53 -59.53
C ALA A 52 40.21 -12.58 -59.46
N ASP A 53 39.53 -12.92 -60.57
CA ASP A 53 38.07 -13.09 -60.58
C ASP A 53 37.60 -14.36 -59.86
N LYS A 54 38.38 -15.45 -59.91
CA LYS A 54 38.11 -16.66 -59.13
C LYS A 54 38.30 -16.42 -57.64
N ASP A 55 39.31 -15.66 -57.24
CA ASP A 55 39.55 -15.32 -55.84
C ASP A 55 38.49 -14.36 -55.30
N LYS A 56 38.03 -13.38 -56.09
CA LYS A 56 36.89 -12.52 -55.73
C LYS A 56 35.58 -13.32 -55.60
N ALA A 57 35.31 -14.26 -56.51
CA ALA A 57 34.14 -15.12 -56.44
C ALA A 57 34.18 -16.11 -55.26
N ALA A 58 35.37 -16.61 -54.92
CA ALA A 58 35.58 -17.45 -53.74
C ALA A 58 35.40 -16.65 -52.44
N LYS A 59 35.94 -15.44 -52.36
CA LYS A 59 35.78 -14.54 -51.21
C LYS A 59 34.32 -14.13 -51.00
N ALA A 60 33.62 -13.77 -52.07
CA ALA A 60 32.18 -13.44 -52.01
C ALA A 60 31.29 -14.62 -51.58
N LYS A 61 31.67 -15.86 -51.90
CA LYS A 61 30.97 -17.07 -51.43
C LYS A 61 31.24 -17.33 -49.95
N VAL A 62 32.46 -17.10 -49.49
CA VAL A 62 32.87 -17.21 -48.09
C VAL A 62 32.17 -16.15 -47.24
N ASP A 63 32.14 -14.90 -47.71
CA ASP A 63 31.46 -13.79 -47.04
C ASP A 63 29.94 -14.03 -46.92
N LYS A 64 29.28 -14.51 -47.99
CA LYS A 64 27.86 -14.91 -47.94
C LYS A 64 27.58 -16.07 -46.97
N LYS A 65 28.53 -17.01 -46.84
CA LYS A 65 28.40 -18.12 -45.90
C LYS A 65 28.46 -17.61 -44.45
N TYR A 66 29.40 -16.74 -44.13
CA TYR A 66 29.49 -16.10 -42.82
C TYR A 66 28.28 -15.21 -42.53
N GLU A 67 27.78 -14.48 -43.53
CA GLU A 67 26.59 -13.63 -43.38
C GLU A 67 25.32 -14.45 -43.09
N ASN A 68 25.19 -15.64 -43.71
CA ASN A 68 24.09 -16.56 -43.42
C ASN A 68 24.24 -17.24 -42.05
N GLU A 69 25.46 -17.64 -41.66
CA GLU A 69 25.72 -18.19 -40.32
C GLU A 69 25.45 -17.15 -39.21
N ILE A 70 25.74 -15.87 -39.45
CA ILE A 70 25.41 -14.77 -38.55
C ILE A 70 23.88 -14.58 -38.47
N LYS A 71 23.17 -14.58 -39.61
CA LYS A 71 21.69 -14.46 -39.63
C LYS A 71 21.00 -15.63 -38.93
N VAL A 72 21.53 -16.85 -39.05
CA VAL A 72 21.01 -18.03 -38.34
C VAL A 72 21.25 -17.90 -36.83
N LYS A 73 22.45 -17.47 -36.41
CA LYS A 73 22.75 -17.20 -34.99
C LYS A 73 21.94 -16.04 -34.42
N GLU A 74 21.70 -14.98 -35.19
CA GLU A 74 20.83 -13.87 -34.79
C GLU A 74 19.36 -14.30 -34.68
N ALA A 75 18.91 -15.23 -35.53
CA ALA A 75 17.58 -15.83 -35.43
C ALA A 75 17.45 -16.75 -34.21
N GLU A 76 18.45 -17.60 -33.91
CA GLU A 76 18.50 -18.41 -32.68
C GLU A 76 18.56 -17.52 -31.42
N LEU A 77 19.31 -16.42 -31.45
CA LEU A 77 19.38 -15.47 -30.35
C LEU A 77 18.04 -14.75 -30.12
N LYS A 78 17.28 -14.46 -31.19
CA LYS A 78 15.93 -13.88 -31.09
C LYS A 78 14.88 -14.83 -30.50
N GLU A 79 15.03 -16.15 -30.67
CA GLU A 79 14.17 -17.14 -29.98
C GLU A 79 14.53 -17.30 -28.50
N SER A 80 15.73 -16.87 -28.09
CA SER A 80 16.18 -16.87 -26.70
C SER A 80 15.92 -15.55 -25.95
N GLU A 81 14.83 -14.83 -26.26
CA GLU A 81 14.32 -13.81 -25.34
C GLU A 81 13.88 -14.47 -24.04
N LEU A 82 14.84 -14.63 -23.12
CA LEU A 82 14.62 -15.05 -21.75
C LEU A 82 13.70 -14.02 -21.10
N MET A 83 12.41 -14.34 -21.09
CA MET A 83 11.41 -13.55 -20.40
C MET A 83 11.77 -13.57 -18.91
N VAL A 84 12.30 -12.46 -18.41
CA VAL A 84 12.52 -12.25 -16.97
C VAL A 84 11.14 -12.11 -16.33
N SER A 85 10.47 -13.24 -16.13
CA SER A 85 9.23 -13.27 -15.35
C SER A 85 9.59 -12.99 -13.90
N ALA A 86 8.89 -12.05 -13.28
CA ALA A 86 8.99 -11.85 -11.84
C ALA A 86 8.72 -13.19 -11.14
N SER A 87 9.45 -13.48 -10.06
CA SER A 87 9.25 -14.69 -9.26
C SER A 87 7.77 -14.90 -8.98
N PRO A 88 7.23 -16.14 -9.08
CA PRO A 88 5.80 -16.39 -8.92
C PRO A 88 5.35 -15.90 -7.54
N HIS A 89 4.76 -14.71 -7.50
CA HIS A 89 4.07 -14.23 -6.32
C HIS A 89 2.80 -15.08 -6.21
N ILE A 90 2.70 -15.88 -5.15
CA ILE A 90 1.47 -16.59 -4.80
C ILE A 90 0.36 -15.54 -4.77
N ARG A 91 -0.61 -15.66 -5.69
CA ARG A 91 -1.74 -14.73 -5.73
C ARG A 91 -2.58 -14.96 -4.48
N CYS A 92 -2.48 -14.06 -3.51
CA CYS A 92 -3.38 -14.04 -2.38
C CYS A 92 -4.78 -13.60 -2.87
N ASN A 93 -5.81 -14.39 -2.56
CA ASN A 93 -7.21 -14.11 -2.92
C ASN A 93 -7.87 -13.09 -1.96
N GLU A 94 -7.06 -12.39 -1.17
CA GLU A 94 -7.50 -11.38 -0.21
C GLU A 94 -7.16 -10.00 -0.76
N SER A 95 -8.19 -9.18 -0.94
CA SER A 95 -8.05 -7.78 -1.34
C SER A 95 -8.43 -6.87 -0.18
N ILE A 96 -7.88 -5.65 -0.17
CA ILE A 96 -8.20 -4.65 0.85
C ILE A 96 -9.72 -4.43 0.97
N SER A 97 -10.41 -4.36 -0.18
CA SER A 97 -11.87 -4.23 -0.21
C SER A 97 -12.59 -5.39 0.49
N LYS A 98 -12.16 -6.64 0.23
CA LYS A 98 -12.72 -7.82 0.87
C LYS A 98 -12.54 -7.80 2.39
N ILE A 99 -11.35 -7.41 2.86
CA ILE A 99 -11.05 -7.25 4.28
C ILE A 99 -11.98 -6.19 4.90
N MET A 100 -12.06 -4.99 4.31
CA MET A 100 -12.87 -3.88 4.84
C MET A 100 -14.36 -4.22 4.87
N TRP A 101 -14.88 -4.89 3.85
CA TRP A 101 -16.26 -5.38 3.85
C TRP A 101 -16.51 -6.47 4.89
N ASN A 102 -15.54 -7.33 5.18
CA ASN A 102 -15.64 -8.28 6.29
C ASN A 102 -15.63 -7.58 7.67
N VAL A 103 -14.89 -6.49 7.83
CA VAL A 103 -14.97 -5.66 9.05
C VAL A 103 -16.35 -5.01 9.19
N ASN A 104 -16.90 -4.46 8.11
CA ASN A 104 -18.26 -3.93 8.09
C ASN A 104 -19.30 -5.02 8.42
N LEU A 105 -19.14 -6.22 7.88
CA LEU A 105 -20.00 -7.37 8.16
C LEU A 105 -19.92 -7.79 9.63
N ALA A 106 -18.71 -7.81 10.21
CA ALA A 106 -18.51 -8.13 11.62
C ALA A 106 -19.14 -7.10 12.55
N LEU A 107 -19.17 -5.82 12.14
CA LEU A 107 -19.78 -4.73 12.90
C LEU A 107 -21.31 -4.64 12.73
N ALA A 108 -21.84 -5.16 11.62
CA ALA A 108 -23.25 -5.04 11.26
C ALA A 108 -24.24 -5.56 12.33
N PRO A 109 -24.04 -6.73 12.99
CA PRO A 109 -24.96 -7.18 14.03
C PRO A 109 -25.11 -6.18 15.19
N ALA A 110 -23.99 -5.60 15.64
CA ALA A 110 -24.00 -4.58 16.69
C ALA A 110 -24.67 -3.28 16.21
N ALA A 111 -24.39 -2.85 14.97
CA ALA A 111 -25.03 -1.67 14.38
C ALA A 111 -26.55 -1.85 14.26
N ILE A 112 -27.01 -3.00 13.77
CA ILE A 112 -28.43 -3.35 13.63
C ILE A 112 -29.13 -3.36 15.00
N PHE A 113 -28.53 -4.00 16.00
CA PHE A 113 -29.07 -3.98 17.36
C PHE A 113 -29.18 -2.56 17.91
N SER A 114 -28.21 -1.70 17.60
CA SER A 114 -28.23 -0.30 18.02
C SER A 114 -29.37 0.50 17.38
N ILE A 115 -29.74 0.18 16.12
CA ILE A 115 -30.93 0.74 15.46
C ILE A 115 -32.20 0.32 16.20
N PHE A 116 -32.31 -0.96 16.58
CA PHE A 116 -33.48 -1.44 17.31
C PHE A 116 -33.61 -0.81 18.70
N TYR A 117 -32.49 -0.60 19.39
CA TYR A 117 -32.51 -0.05 20.76
C TYR A 117 -32.71 1.48 20.79
N PHE A 118 -32.00 2.23 19.95
CA PHE A 118 -32.07 3.69 19.93
C PHE A 118 -33.07 4.26 18.92
N GLY A 119 -33.61 3.42 18.04
CA GLY A 119 -34.63 3.79 17.07
C GLY A 119 -34.11 4.61 15.89
N PHE A 120 -35.02 5.45 15.35
CA PHE A 120 -34.83 6.16 14.10
C PHE A 120 -33.66 7.17 14.10
N PRO A 121 -33.36 7.92 15.17
CA PRO A 121 -32.23 8.85 15.17
C PRO A 121 -30.86 8.18 14.98
N ALA A 122 -30.68 6.99 15.57
CA ALA A 122 -29.46 6.21 15.38
C ALA A 122 -29.28 5.76 13.92
N LEU A 123 -30.37 5.32 13.28
CA LEU A 123 -30.36 4.96 11.85
C LEU A 123 -29.97 6.16 10.98
N ILE A 124 -30.56 7.34 11.22
CA ILE A 124 -30.22 8.56 10.47
C ILE A 124 -28.73 8.86 10.61
N ASN A 125 -28.20 8.87 11.83
CA ASN A 125 -26.80 9.21 12.06
C ASN A 125 -25.84 8.19 11.43
N MET A 126 -26.16 6.89 11.45
CA MET A 126 -25.35 5.87 10.77
C MET A 126 -25.39 6.02 9.25
N VAL A 127 -26.57 6.22 8.66
CA VAL A 127 -26.72 6.39 7.19
C VAL A 127 -26.05 7.68 6.73
N VAL A 128 -26.32 8.80 7.40
CA VAL A 128 -25.73 10.11 7.08
C VAL A 128 -24.22 10.06 7.26
N GLY A 129 -23.73 9.45 8.33
CA GLY A 129 -22.31 9.22 8.59
C GLY A 129 -21.61 8.48 7.47
N ALA A 130 -22.11 7.28 7.14
CA ALA A 130 -21.53 6.44 6.11
C ALA A 130 -21.64 7.05 4.70
N ALA A 131 -22.80 7.61 4.35
CA ALA A 131 -23.04 8.23 3.05
C ALA A 131 -22.19 9.49 2.85
N SER A 132 -22.12 10.36 3.86
CA SER A 132 -21.26 11.56 3.79
C SER A 132 -19.79 11.20 3.70
N ALA A 133 -19.32 10.18 4.43
CA ALA A 133 -17.94 9.72 4.35
C ALA A 133 -17.56 9.21 2.94
N VAL A 134 -18.41 8.38 2.33
CA VAL A 134 -18.22 7.90 0.95
C VAL A 134 -18.27 9.06 -0.04
N ALA A 135 -19.21 10.00 0.13
CA ALA A 135 -19.34 11.17 -0.74
C ALA A 135 -18.09 12.06 -0.67
N PHE A 136 -17.58 12.36 0.52
CA PHE A 136 -16.37 13.17 0.67
C PHE A 136 -15.13 12.49 0.10
N GLU A 137 -14.99 11.17 0.29
CA GLU A 137 -13.89 10.42 -0.30
C GLU A 137 -13.95 10.48 -1.83
N TYR A 138 -15.12 10.22 -2.41
CA TYR A 138 -15.35 10.35 -3.86
C TYR A 138 -15.01 11.75 -4.38
N LEU A 139 -15.50 12.81 -3.71
CA LEU A 139 -15.29 14.20 -4.14
C LEU A 139 -13.80 14.59 -4.08
N VAL A 140 -13.10 14.23 -3.00
CA VAL A 140 -11.67 14.54 -2.84
C VAL A 140 -10.81 13.77 -3.83
N GLN A 141 -11.16 12.52 -4.13
CA GLN A 141 -10.44 11.74 -5.14
C GLN A 141 -10.66 12.28 -6.54
N LYS A 142 -11.91 12.66 -6.89
CA LYS A 142 -12.26 13.31 -8.15
C LYS A 142 -11.54 14.64 -8.33
N TYR A 143 -11.52 15.48 -7.29
CA TYR A 143 -10.81 16.76 -7.31
C TYR A 143 -9.30 16.58 -7.49
N ARG A 144 -8.70 15.57 -6.84
CA ARG A 144 -7.27 15.25 -6.97
C ARG A 144 -6.91 14.44 -8.23
N LYS A 145 -7.88 14.15 -9.09
CA LYS A 145 -7.71 13.32 -10.30
C LYS A 145 -7.03 11.96 -10.01
N LYS A 146 -7.26 11.40 -8.81
CA LYS A 146 -6.79 10.07 -8.41
C LYS A 146 -7.81 9.01 -8.83
N LYS A 147 -7.39 7.74 -8.89
CA LYS A 147 -8.31 6.61 -9.09
C LYS A 147 -9.36 6.60 -7.98
N ILE A 148 -10.62 6.34 -8.34
CA ILE A 148 -11.73 6.34 -7.40
C ILE A 148 -11.72 5.02 -6.64
N THR A 149 -11.32 5.06 -5.37
CA THR A 149 -11.33 3.92 -4.43
C THR A 149 -12.43 4.03 -3.38
N ALA A 150 -13.33 5.02 -3.47
CA ALA A 150 -14.38 5.28 -2.47
C ALA A 150 -15.31 4.07 -2.16
N PHE A 151 -15.33 3.06 -3.03
CA PHE A 151 -16.15 1.85 -2.89
C PHE A 151 -15.38 0.64 -2.32
N ASP A 152 -14.17 0.84 -1.83
CA ASP A 152 -13.38 -0.20 -1.14
C ASP A 152 -13.92 -0.56 0.26
N GLY A 153 -14.98 0.10 0.73
CA GLY A 153 -15.60 -0.14 2.04
C GLY A 153 -14.92 0.59 3.21
N SER A 154 -13.75 1.20 3.01
CA SER A 154 -13.01 1.88 4.08
C SER A 154 -13.62 3.24 4.47
N ALA A 155 -14.14 4.01 3.49
CA ALA A 155 -14.88 5.25 3.76
C ALA A 155 -16.16 4.96 4.55
N PHE A 156 -16.91 3.95 4.09
CA PHE A 156 -18.13 3.49 4.71
C PHE A 156 -17.88 3.07 6.16
N LEU A 157 -16.86 2.23 6.39
CA LEU A 157 -16.46 1.80 7.73
C LEU A 157 -16.08 2.99 8.63
N THR A 158 -15.33 3.97 8.10
CA THR A 158 -14.93 5.16 8.85
C THR A 158 -16.15 5.98 9.31
N GLY A 159 -17.09 6.23 8.40
CA GLY A 159 -18.32 6.95 8.69
C GLY A 159 -19.23 6.18 9.66
N LEU A 160 -19.33 4.86 9.50
CA LEU A 160 -20.09 3.99 10.39
C LEU A 160 -19.49 3.94 11.81
N LEU A 161 -18.17 3.78 11.94
CA LEU A 161 -17.47 3.79 13.22
C LEU A 161 -17.58 5.14 13.93
N LEU A 162 -17.49 6.25 13.18
CA LEU A 162 -17.74 7.58 13.72
C LEU A 162 -19.19 7.69 14.24
N ALA A 163 -20.17 7.28 13.45
CA ALA A 163 -21.57 7.29 13.84
C ALA A 163 -21.84 6.41 15.08
N MET A 164 -21.23 5.23 15.14
CA MET A 164 -21.32 4.36 16.31
C MET A 164 -20.66 4.97 17.54
N SER A 165 -19.70 5.89 17.37
CA SER A 165 -19.12 6.56 18.51
C SER A 165 -20.00 7.71 19.04
N VAL A 166 -20.85 8.36 18.25
CA VAL A 166 -21.58 9.57 18.72
C VAL A 166 -22.86 9.25 19.50
N SER A 167 -23.45 10.29 20.10
CA SER A 167 -24.79 10.20 20.69
C SER A 167 -25.86 9.90 19.64
N PRO A 168 -26.84 9.02 19.92
CA PRO A 168 -27.95 8.74 19.02
C PRO A 168 -28.74 9.97 18.59
N SER A 169 -28.80 10.99 19.46
CA SER A 169 -29.61 12.20 19.28
C SER A 169 -28.81 13.36 18.68
N LEU A 170 -27.59 13.10 18.18
CA LEU A 170 -26.78 14.09 17.51
C LEU A 170 -27.50 14.60 16.25
N PRO A 171 -27.59 15.92 16.02
CA PRO A 171 -28.13 16.46 14.78
C PRO A 171 -27.33 15.99 13.55
N PRO A 172 -27.98 15.57 12.45
CA PRO A 172 -27.29 14.96 11.31
C PRO A 172 -26.25 15.86 10.64
N TYR A 173 -26.42 17.18 10.67
CA TYR A 173 -25.44 18.12 10.08
C TYR A 173 -24.10 18.08 10.82
N MET A 174 -24.09 17.86 12.15
CA MET A 174 -22.87 17.68 12.91
C MET A 174 -22.18 16.38 12.50
N MET A 175 -22.95 15.32 12.24
CA MET A 175 -22.41 14.07 11.74
C MET A 175 -21.70 14.25 10.38
N ILE A 176 -22.29 15.04 9.47
CA ILE A 176 -21.66 15.40 8.18
C ILE A 176 -20.35 16.14 8.41
N ALA A 177 -20.31 17.13 9.32
CA ALA A 177 -19.09 17.86 9.65
C ALA A 177 -18.00 16.93 10.22
N GLY A 178 -18.37 15.99 11.09
CA GLY A 178 -17.44 14.98 11.61
C GLY A 178 -16.88 14.06 10.53
N SER A 179 -17.74 13.59 9.61
CA SER A 179 -17.31 12.79 8.45
C SER A 179 -16.39 13.56 7.51
N PHE A 180 -16.63 14.87 7.32
CA PHE A 180 -15.73 15.73 6.56
C PHE A 180 -14.33 15.78 7.19
N VAL A 181 -14.25 16.01 8.50
CA VAL A 181 -12.97 16.03 9.22
C VAL A 181 -12.29 14.67 9.16
N ALA A 182 -13.02 13.57 9.38
CA ALA A 182 -12.46 12.23 9.32
C ALA A 182 -11.88 11.90 7.92
N ILE A 183 -12.64 12.16 6.85
CA ILE A 183 -12.22 11.74 5.51
C ILE A 183 -11.28 12.74 4.86
N VAL A 184 -11.66 14.02 4.82
CA VAL A 184 -10.89 15.03 4.08
C VAL A 184 -9.61 15.39 4.84
N ILE A 185 -9.75 15.68 6.14
CA ILE A 185 -8.63 16.16 6.96
C ILE A 185 -7.81 14.98 7.47
N ALA A 186 -8.39 13.97 8.10
CA ALA A 186 -7.57 12.92 8.73
C ALA A 186 -7.05 11.89 7.72
N LYS A 187 -7.92 11.38 6.82
CA LYS A 187 -7.54 10.32 5.87
C LYS A 187 -6.85 10.84 4.62
N HIS A 188 -7.42 11.85 3.97
CA HIS A 188 -6.96 12.24 2.64
C HIS A 188 -5.85 13.28 2.62
N SER A 189 -5.74 14.16 3.61
CA SER A 189 -4.59 15.07 3.70
C SER A 189 -3.26 14.30 3.78
N MET A 190 -3.28 13.12 4.41
CA MET A 190 -2.12 12.23 4.59
C MET A 190 -1.84 11.32 3.40
N GLY A 191 -2.68 11.33 2.36
CA GLY A 191 -2.45 10.58 1.12
C GLY A 191 -3.52 9.55 0.78
N GLY A 192 -4.39 9.18 1.72
CA GLY A 192 -5.46 8.19 1.56
C GLY A 192 -5.22 6.90 2.34
N LEU A 193 -5.93 5.83 1.98
CA LEU A 193 -5.83 4.54 2.66
C LEU A 193 -4.38 4.01 2.66
N GLY A 194 -3.89 3.58 3.82
CA GLY A 194 -2.52 3.10 4.01
C GLY A 194 -1.50 4.16 4.43
N PHE A 195 -1.87 5.44 4.41
CA PHE A 195 -0.97 6.55 4.80
C PHE A 195 -1.47 7.34 6.03
N ASN A 196 -2.54 6.87 6.67
CA ASN A 196 -3.13 7.55 7.81
C ASN A 196 -2.23 7.38 9.05
N ILE A 197 -1.74 8.49 9.61
CA ILE A 197 -0.99 8.48 10.87
C ILE A 197 -1.92 8.16 12.05
N PHE A 198 -3.16 8.66 11.99
CA PHE A 198 -4.17 8.51 13.03
C PHE A 198 -5.41 7.80 12.49
N ASN A 199 -6.12 7.09 13.36
CA ASN A 199 -7.41 6.51 13.02
C ASN A 199 -8.39 7.64 12.63
N PRO A 200 -8.88 7.69 11.37
CA PRO A 200 -9.69 8.80 10.88
C PRO A 200 -11.02 8.99 11.63
N ALA A 201 -11.67 7.89 12.03
CA ALA A 201 -12.94 7.95 12.75
C ALA A 201 -12.76 8.60 14.13
N HIS A 202 -11.66 8.30 14.82
CA HIS A 202 -11.35 8.93 16.10
C HIS A 202 -11.00 10.42 15.96
N ILE A 203 -10.31 10.83 14.90
CA ILE A 203 -10.09 12.27 14.63
C ILE A 203 -11.41 12.99 14.40
N GLY A 204 -12.33 12.40 13.62
CA GLY A 204 -13.68 12.92 13.46
C GLY A 204 -14.42 13.07 14.80
N ARG A 205 -14.35 12.04 15.66
CA ARG A 205 -14.96 12.07 17.00
C ARG A 205 -14.37 13.17 17.88
N ALA A 206 -13.05 13.28 17.91
CA ALA A 206 -12.36 14.29 18.69
C ALA A 206 -12.75 15.71 18.24
N ALA A 207 -12.83 15.95 16.93
CA ALA A 207 -13.27 17.24 16.39
C ALA A 207 -14.72 17.58 16.78
N LEU A 208 -15.63 16.60 16.73
CA LEU A 208 -17.01 16.79 17.19
C LEU A 208 -17.08 17.06 18.69
N MET A 209 -16.29 16.35 19.50
CA MET A 209 -16.27 16.52 20.94
C MET A 209 -15.74 17.89 21.37
N VAL A 210 -14.75 18.42 20.66
CA VAL A 210 -14.22 19.78 20.89
C VAL A 210 -15.20 20.85 20.41
N SER A 211 -15.86 20.65 19.28
CA SER A 211 -16.73 21.66 18.67
C SER A 211 -18.12 21.70 19.29
N TRP A 212 -18.70 20.55 19.64
CA TRP A 212 -20.05 20.40 20.18
C TRP A 212 -20.10 19.40 21.35
N PRO A 213 -19.40 19.69 22.47
CA PRO A 213 -19.34 18.77 23.62
C PRO A 213 -20.73 18.45 24.18
N VAL A 214 -21.61 19.44 24.29
CA VAL A 214 -22.97 19.28 24.85
C VAL A 214 -23.81 18.32 24.01
N ALA A 215 -23.76 18.44 22.69
CA ALA A 215 -24.51 17.57 21.79
C ALA A 215 -23.96 16.13 21.81
N MET A 216 -22.63 15.99 21.97
CA MET A 216 -21.95 14.71 22.10
C MET A 216 -22.20 14.01 23.44
N THR A 217 -22.56 14.74 24.49
CA THR A 217 -22.80 14.22 25.84
C THR A 217 -24.27 14.22 26.27
N SER A 218 -25.18 14.52 25.35
CA SER A 218 -26.62 14.49 25.61
C SER A 218 -27.19 13.10 25.31
N TRP A 219 -27.81 12.46 26.30
CA TRP A 219 -28.33 11.10 26.21
C TRP A 219 -29.82 11.08 26.54
N THR A 220 -30.65 10.92 25.52
CA THR A 220 -32.11 10.84 25.69
C THR A 220 -32.53 9.37 25.71
N LYS A 221 -33.22 8.93 26.76
CA LYS A 221 -33.92 7.64 26.74
C LYS A 221 -35.04 7.71 25.70
N MET A 222 -34.96 6.92 24.64
CA MET A 222 -36.06 6.70 23.71
C MET A 222 -36.68 5.35 24.00
N THR A 223 -37.34 5.24 25.15
CA THR A 223 -38.31 4.17 25.39
C THR A 223 -39.69 4.83 25.34
N THR A 224 -40.58 4.21 24.56
CA THR A 224 -41.95 4.62 24.25
C THR A 224 -42.73 5.15 25.45
N SER A 225 -42.69 6.46 25.68
CA SER A 225 -43.72 7.31 26.29
C SER A 225 -43.16 8.73 26.34
N ILE A 226 -44.06 9.73 26.32
CA ILE A 226 -43.85 11.17 26.11
C ILE A 226 -42.93 11.89 27.12
N ASP A 227 -42.15 11.18 27.93
CA ASP A 227 -41.23 11.77 28.89
C ASP A 227 -39.76 11.51 28.50
N VAL A 228 -39.15 12.49 27.82
CA VAL A 228 -37.73 12.48 27.47
C VAL A 228 -36.92 12.81 28.71
N VAL A 229 -36.74 11.83 29.60
CA VAL A 229 -35.88 11.97 30.76
C VAL A 229 -34.43 11.79 30.33
N SER A 230 -33.67 12.90 30.33
CA SER A 230 -32.21 12.89 30.16
C SER A 230 -31.60 11.97 31.22
N SER A 231 -30.96 10.88 30.80
CA SER A 231 -30.39 9.89 31.70
C SER A 231 -28.90 9.77 31.44
N ALA A 232 -28.08 10.02 32.47
CA ALA A 232 -26.63 9.95 32.36
C ALA A 232 -26.14 8.54 31.96
N THR A 233 -25.00 8.46 31.26
CA THR A 233 -24.37 7.18 30.95
C THR A 233 -23.85 6.52 32.22
N PRO A 234 -23.73 5.19 32.27
CA PRO A 234 -23.22 4.49 33.46
C PRO A 234 -21.83 4.98 33.88
N LEU A 235 -20.98 5.30 32.91
CA LEU A 235 -19.64 5.81 33.14
C LEU A 235 -19.65 7.22 33.73
N ASN A 236 -20.62 8.06 33.33
CA ASN A 236 -20.80 9.39 33.89
C ASN A 236 -21.45 9.34 35.29
N ILE A 237 -22.39 8.43 35.52
CA ILE A 237 -22.99 8.17 36.85
C ILE A 237 -21.89 7.73 37.81
N LEU A 238 -21.06 6.74 37.44
CA LEU A 238 -19.97 6.28 38.28
C LEU A 238 -19.04 7.42 38.72
N LYS A 239 -18.75 8.35 37.79
CA LYS A 239 -17.82 9.45 38.04
C LYS A 239 -18.42 10.60 38.85
N GLN A 240 -19.67 10.98 38.58
CA GLN A 240 -20.32 12.13 39.23
C GLN A 240 -21.05 11.75 40.53
N GLN A 241 -21.55 10.52 40.62
CA GLN A 241 -22.50 10.08 41.63
C GLN A 241 -22.02 8.89 42.46
N GLY A 242 -20.90 8.26 42.06
CA GLY A 242 -20.31 7.13 42.78
C GLY A 242 -20.97 5.78 42.48
N TYR A 243 -20.41 4.71 43.06
CA TYR A 243 -20.83 3.33 42.79
C TYR A 243 -22.20 2.98 43.40
N GLY A 244 -22.55 3.58 44.55
CA GLY A 244 -23.85 3.36 45.20
C GLY A 244 -25.04 3.76 44.32
N LYS A 245 -25.02 4.97 43.76
CA LYS A 245 -26.08 5.46 42.84
C LYS A 245 -26.10 4.71 41.51
N LEU A 246 -24.97 4.17 41.08
CA LEU A 246 -24.91 3.32 39.88
C LEU A 246 -25.73 2.05 40.09
N ILE A 247 -25.56 1.35 41.21
CA ILE A 247 -26.34 0.14 41.52
C ILE A 247 -27.82 0.48 41.69
N GLU A 248 -28.16 1.56 42.37
CA GLU A 248 -29.55 2.02 42.52
C GLU A 248 -30.22 2.28 41.17
N THR A 249 -29.51 2.90 40.22
CA THR A 249 -30.03 3.20 38.88
C THR A 249 -30.34 1.93 38.08
N PHE A 250 -29.59 0.85 38.31
CA PHE A 250 -29.77 -0.45 37.65
C PHE A 250 -30.56 -1.46 38.49
N GLY A 251 -30.95 -1.11 39.72
CA GLY A 251 -31.64 -1.97 40.68
C GLY A 251 -30.72 -2.99 41.38
N SER A 252 -29.85 -3.69 40.65
CA SER A 252 -28.85 -4.60 41.24
C SER A 252 -27.57 -4.71 40.40
N SER A 253 -26.48 -5.18 41.00
CA SER A 253 -25.23 -5.48 40.27
C SER A 253 -25.43 -6.49 39.15
N THR A 254 -26.26 -7.52 39.35
CA THR A 254 -26.54 -8.55 38.33
C THR A 254 -27.27 -7.96 37.12
N GLU A 255 -28.28 -7.12 37.36
CA GLU A 255 -29.02 -6.46 36.29
C GLU A 255 -28.17 -5.40 35.57
N MET A 256 -27.28 -4.71 36.28
CA MET A 256 -26.28 -3.84 35.66
C MET A 256 -25.41 -4.60 34.67
N TYR A 257 -24.81 -5.73 35.08
CA TYR A 257 -23.94 -6.51 34.19
C TYR A 257 -24.70 -7.11 33.01
N LYS A 258 -25.92 -7.61 33.22
CA LYS A 258 -26.79 -8.05 32.12
C LYS A 258 -27.09 -6.90 31.16
N ALA A 259 -27.41 -5.72 31.68
CA ALA A 259 -27.66 -4.54 30.86
C ALA A 259 -26.42 -4.08 30.08
N MET A 260 -25.20 -4.25 30.63
CA MET A 260 -23.95 -3.96 29.93
C MET A 260 -23.60 -4.99 28.85
N LEU A 261 -23.90 -6.27 29.09
CA LEU A 261 -23.67 -7.36 28.14
C LEU A 261 -24.66 -7.31 26.97
N LEU A 262 -25.95 -7.23 27.31
CA LEU A 262 -27.04 -7.20 26.32
C LEU A 262 -27.15 -5.84 25.65
N GLY A 263 -26.85 -4.76 26.38
CA GLY A 263 -26.78 -3.42 25.85
C GLY A 263 -27.98 -2.53 26.08
N THR A 264 -28.80 -2.86 27.08
CA THR A 264 -29.96 -2.07 27.48
C THR A 264 -29.54 -0.93 28.40
N ARG A 265 -28.66 -0.04 27.92
CA ARG A 265 -28.14 1.12 28.66
C ARG A 265 -28.01 2.35 27.78
N ASN A 266 -27.97 3.53 28.41
CA ASN A 266 -27.70 4.78 27.72
C ASN A 266 -26.20 4.94 27.44
N GLY A 267 -25.86 5.44 26.25
CA GLY A 267 -24.49 5.64 25.80
C GLY A 267 -24.43 5.95 24.32
N CYS A 268 -23.22 5.90 23.76
CA CYS A 268 -23.01 6.01 22.33
C CYS A 268 -23.70 4.85 21.58
N ILE A 269 -24.00 5.04 20.30
CA ILE A 269 -24.65 4.01 19.47
C ILE A 269 -23.90 2.67 19.54
N GLY A 270 -22.56 2.69 19.55
CA GLY A 270 -21.69 1.53 19.62
C GLY A 270 -21.36 1.05 21.03
N GLU A 271 -22.03 1.57 22.06
CA GLU A 271 -21.92 1.08 23.45
C GLU A 271 -23.10 0.18 23.85
N THR A 272 -24.02 -0.10 22.93
CA THR A 272 -25.17 -0.97 23.15
C THR A 272 -24.70 -2.37 23.51
N SER A 273 -24.53 -3.28 22.56
CA SER A 273 -24.28 -4.68 22.90
C SER A 273 -22.78 -5.02 22.91
N THR A 274 -22.23 -5.13 24.12
CA THR A 274 -20.87 -5.65 24.32
C THR A 274 -20.73 -7.06 23.75
N LEU A 275 -21.77 -7.90 23.92
CA LEU A 275 -21.77 -9.27 23.43
C LEU A 275 -21.64 -9.33 21.90
N LEU A 276 -22.44 -8.55 21.16
CA LEU A 276 -22.40 -8.55 19.70
C LEU A 276 -21.06 -8.01 19.17
N LEU A 277 -20.48 -7.02 19.84
CA LEU A 277 -19.15 -6.51 19.48
C LEU A 277 -18.06 -7.56 19.70
N ILE A 278 -18.13 -8.33 20.79
CA ILE A 278 -17.19 -9.45 21.03
C ILE A 278 -17.36 -10.52 19.95
N ILE A 279 -18.59 -10.90 19.60
CA ILE A 279 -18.84 -11.88 18.53
C ILE A 279 -18.26 -11.40 17.19
N GLY A 280 -18.47 -10.13 16.83
CA GLY A 280 -17.86 -9.53 15.64
C GLY A 280 -16.33 -9.51 15.71
N GLY A 281 -15.76 -9.15 16.86
CA GLY A 281 -14.32 -9.18 17.10
C GLY A 281 -13.71 -10.58 16.99
N VAL A 282 -14.36 -11.59 17.58
CA VAL A 282 -13.95 -13.00 17.49
C VAL A 282 -14.03 -13.50 16.05
N TYR A 283 -15.03 -13.09 15.27
CA TYR A 283 -15.10 -13.39 13.85
C TYR A 283 -13.88 -12.85 13.08
N LEU A 284 -13.45 -11.61 13.36
CA LEU A 284 -12.26 -11.02 12.74
C LEU A 284 -10.96 -11.71 13.16
N LEU A 285 -10.90 -12.18 14.42
CA LEU A 285 -9.78 -13.00 14.91
C LEU A 285 -9.73 -14.36 14.21
N TYR A 286 -10.87 -15.03 14.05
CA TYR A 286 -10.97 -16.31 13.35
C TYR A 286 -10.55 -16.19 11.88
N LYS A 287 -10.89 -15.08 11.22
CA LYS A 287 -10.47 -14.78 9.85
C LYS A 287 -9.00 -14.35 9.73
N GLY A 288 -8.32 -14.07 10.83
CA GLY A 288 -6.92 -13.61 10.84
C GLY A 288 -6.72 -12.19 10.32
N TYR A 289 -7.76 -11.35 10.35
CA TYR A 289 -7.65 -9.94 9.92
C TYR A 289 -7.11 -9.04 11.02
N ILE A 290 -7.36 -9.38 12.29
CA ILE A 290 -6.85 -8.62 13.44
C ILE A 290 -6.03 -9.54 14.34
N ASN A 291 -5.06 -8.96 15.04
CA ASN A 291 -4.24 -9.64 16.04
C ASN A 291 -4.96 -9.62 17.39
N TRP A 292 -4.96 -10.73 18.13
CA TRP A 292 -5.65 -10.83 19.43
C TRP A 292 -4.95 -10.04 20.54
N GLN A 293 -3.65 -9.79 20.39
CA GLN A 293 -2.82 -9.13 21.40
C GLN A 293 -3.34 -7.73 21.72
N VAL A 294 -3.68 -6.94 20.70
CA VAL A 294 -4.15 -5.56 20.92
C VAL A 294 -5.47 -5.48 21.69
N PRO A 295 -6.58 -6.10 21.24
CA PRO A 295 -7.85 -5.98 21.92
C PRO A 295 -7.82 -6.57 23.33
N VAL A 296 -7.21 -7.75 23.50
CA VAL A 296 -7.18 -8.43 24.80
C VAL A 296 -6.31 -7.68 25.81
N LEU A 297 -5.13 -7.20 25.41
CA LEU A 297 -4.24 -6.47 26.31
C LEU A 297 -4.77 -5.09 26.65
N MET A 298 -5.41 -4.39 25.70
CA MET A 298 -6.01 -3.10 25.98
C MET A 298 -7.16 -3.24 27.00
N ILE A 299 -8.08 -4.18 26.78
CA ILE A 299 -9.21 -4.42 27.71
C ILE A 299 -8.70 -4.93 29.06
N GLY A 300 -7.76 -5.88 29.06
CA GLY A 300 -7.17 -6.43 30.28
C GLY A 300 -6.42 -5.38 31.12
N THR A 301 -5.65 -4.50 30.46
CA THR A 301 -4.96 -3.40 31.15
C THR A 301 -5.97 -2.44 31.78
N VAL A 302 -7.07 -2.13 31.10
CA VAL A 302 -8.12 -1.29 31.70
C VAL A 302 -8.72 -1.95 32.93
N GLY A 303 -9.07 -3.24 32.86
CA GLY A 303 -9.58 -3.99 34.01
C GLY A 303 -8.61 -3.98 35.20
N ILE A 304 -7.34 -4.31 34.97
CA ILE A 304 -6.32 -4.40 36.03
C ILE A 304 -6.09 -3.02 36.69
N ILE A 305 -5.90 -1.96 35.89
CA ILE A 305 -5.60 -0.63 36.44
C ILE A 305 -6.82 -0.04 37.15
N THR A 306 -8.02 -0.24 36.63
CA THR A 306 -9.25 0.24 37.29
C THR A 306 -9.57 -0.51 38.57
N TRP A 307 -9.23 -1.80 38.65
CA TRP A 307 -9.28 -2.55 39.89
C TRP A 307 -8.31 -1.98 40.93
N ILE A 308 -7.04 -1.82 40.58
CA ILE A 308 -6.00 -1.33 41.49
C ILE A 308 -6.31 0.09 41.98
N PHE A 309 -6.71 1.02 41.11
CA PHE A 309 -6.89 2.44 41.42
C PHE A 309 -8.37 2.85 41.48
N GLY A 310 -9.21 2.02 42.11
CA GLY A 310 -10.64 2.30 42.27
C GLY A 310 -10.98 3.68 42.85
N VAL A 311 -12.22 4.11 42.63
CA VAL A 311 -12.70 5.46 43.00
C VAL A 311 -12.66 5.69 44.51
N GLU A 312 -12.89 4.66 45.31
CA GLU A 312 -12.97 4.74 46.78
C GLU A 312 -11.66 4.34 47.49
N GLY A 313 -10.63 3.91 46.75
CA GLY A 313 -9.34 3.47 47.31
C GLY A 313 -8.63 2.40 46.46
N LEU A 314 -7.48 1.94 46.95
CA LEU A 314 -6.73 0.86 46.31
C LEU A 314 -7.54 -0.45 46.34
N PHE A 315 -7.62 -1.16 45.19
CA PHE A 315 -8.36 -2.42 45.01
C PHE A 315 -9.89 -2.38 45.20
N THR A 316 -10.49 -1.19 45.18
CA THR A 316 -11.94 -1.01 45.35
C THR A 316 -12.73 -0.92 44.04
N GLY A 317 -12.04 -0.81 42.90
CA GLY A 317 -12.69 -0.58 41.63
C GLY A 317 -13.36 -1.83 41.08
N ASP A 318 -14.41 -1.63 40.29
CA ASP A 318 -15.09 -2.69 39.55
C ASP A 318 -14.43 -2.88 38.17
N PRO A 319 -13.52 -3.87 37.99
CA PRO A 319 -12.84 -4.09 36.72
C PRO A 319 -13.80 -4.51 35.62
N LEU A 320 -14.78 -5.36 35.94
CA LEU A 320 -15.65 -5.96 34.96
C LEU A 320 -16.58 -4.90 34.36
N PHE A 321 -17.11 -4.02 35.20
CA PHE A 321 -17.85 -2.84 34.75
C PHE A 321 -16.99 -2.02 33.79
N ASN A 322 -15.76 -1.66 34.16
CA ASN A 322 -14.91 -0.83 33.32
C ASN A 322 -14.51 -1.52 32.00
N MET A 323 -14.33 -2.84 31.99
CA MET A 323 -14.04 -3.59 30.77
C MET A 323 -15.21 -3.57 29.77
N MET A 324 -16.44 -3.59 30.25
CA MET A 324 -17.65 -3.61 29.40
C MET A 324 -18.27 -2.23 29.18
N ALA A 325 -17.88 -1.24 29.97
CA ALA A 325 -18.44 0.10 29.91
C ALA A 325 -17.73 0.99 28.89
N GLY A 326 -18.51 1.93 28.34
CA GLY A 326 -18.03 2.87 27.33
C GLY A 326 -17.73 2.21 25.97
N GLY A 327 -17.18 2.97 25.04
CA GLY A 327 -16.72 2.49 23.74
C GLY A 327 -15.44 1.66 23.78
N LEU A 328 -15.08 1.05 24.92
CA LEU A 328 -13.81 0.32 25.07
C LEU A 328 -13.77 -0.92 24.18
N VAL A 329 -14.82 -1.73 24.17
CA VAL A 329 -14.86 -2.97 23.38
C VAL A 329 -14.92 -2.65 21.88
N LEU A 330 -15.73 -1.66 21.48
CA LEU A 330 -15.73 -1.14 20.11
C LEU A 330 -14.33 -0.64 19.71
N GLY A 331 -13.73 0.20 20.54
CA GLY A 331 -12.42 0.78 20.29
C GLY A 331 -11.33 -0.27 20.21
N ALA A 332 -11.33 -1.25 21.11
CA ALA A 332 -10.33 -2.31 21.18
C ALA A 332 -10.37 -3.24 19.96
N PHE A 333 -11.55 -3.68 19.53
CA PHE A 333 -11.68 -4.66 18.44
C PHE A 333 -11.73 -4.06 17.04
N PHE A 334 -12.25 -2.84 16.88
CA PHE A 334 -12.53 -2.26 15.56
C PHE A 334 -11.74 -0.97 15.26
N MET A 335 -11.14 -0.31 16.25
CA MET A 335 -10.44 0.98 16.04
C MET A 335 -8.94 0.92 16.38
N ALA A 336 -8.56 0.20 17.44
CA ALA A 336 -7.17 0.01 17.86
C ALA A 336 -6.42 -1.01 16.98
N THR A 337 -7.18 -1.89 16.32
CA THR A 337 -6.70 -2.92 15.38
C THR A 337 -6.70 -2.43 13.93
N ASP A 338 -6.80 -1.12 13.69
CA ASP A 338 -6.67 -0.56 12.34
C ASP A 338 -5.29 -0.87 11.77
N MET A 339 -5.27 -1.45 10.56
CA MET A 339 -4.07 -2.04 9.95
C MET A 339 -2.96 -1.03 9.65
N VAL A 340 -3.31 0.26 9.59
CA VAL A 340 -2.39 1.34 9.21
C VAL A 340 -1.74 2.00 10.42
N THR A 341 -2.43 2.07 11.56
CA THR A 341 -2.00 2.88 12.71
C THR A 341 -1.37 2.08 13.85
N ILE A 342 -1.46 0.75 13.76
CA ILE A 342 -0.88 -0.20 14.71
C ILE A 342 0.61 -0.47 14.42
N PRO A 343 1.47 -0.68 15.44
CA PRO A 343 2.86 -1.10 15.22
C PRO A 343 2.98 -2.42 14.46
N ILE A 344 4.06 -2.56 13.69
CA ILE A 344 4.27 -3.70 12.79
C ILE A 344 4.63 -4.96 13.56
N THR A 345 5.38 -4.83 14.66
CA THR A 345 5.87 -5.97 15.45
C THR A 345 4.93 -6.37 16.58
N ILE A 346 4.83 -7.68 16.89
CA ILE A 346 4.00 -8.18 18.01
C ILE A 346 4.39 -7.53 19.35
N LYS A 347 5.69 -7.37 19.61
CA LYS A 347 6.17 -6.69 20.82
C LYS A 347 5.75 -5.21 20.86
N GLY A 348 5.82 -4.52 19.72
CA GLY A 348 5.33 -3.15 19.59
C GLY A 348 3.83 -3.05 19.84
N GLN A 349 3.05 -4.00 19.33
CA GLN A 349 1.60 -4.09 19.54
C GLN A 349 1.23 -4.27 21.02
N VAL A 350 2.01 -5.07 21.77
CA VAL A 350 1.84 -5.22 23.23
C VAL A 350 2.05 -3.87 23.94
N ILE A 351 3.13 -3.16 23.63
CA ILE A 351 3.43 -1.84 24.22
C ILE A 351 2.32 -0.84 23.87
N PHE A 352 1.86 -0.85 22.61
CA PHE A 352 0.77 -0.01 22.15
C PHE A 352 -0.52 -0.24 22.93
N ALA A 353 -0.93 -1.51 23.06
CA ALA A 353 -2.18 -1.88 23.71
C ALA A 353 -2.17 -1.61 25.23
N VAL A 354 -1.05 -1.91 25.91
CA VAL A 354 -0.87 -1.60 27.33
C VAL A 354 -0.85 -0.08 27.55
N GLY A 355 -0.14 0.67 26.70
CA GLY A 355 -0.12 2.14 26.76
C GLY A 355 -1.52 2.74 26.56
N ALA A 356 -2.26 2.28 25.54
CA ALA A 356 -3.62 2.73 25.28
C ALA A 356 -4.57 2.40 26.44
N GLY A 357 -4.45 1.20 27.03
CA GLY A 357 -5.24 0.80 28.19
C GLY A 357 -4.93 1.64 29.43
N LEU A 358 -3.65 1.90 29.71
CA LEU A 358 -3.21 2.71 30.85
C LEU A 358 -3.72 4.16 30.73
N ILE A 359 -3.57 4.78 29.57
CA ILE A 359 -4.05 6.15 29.32
C ILE A 359 -5.58 6.18 29.45
N THR A 360 -6.28 5.16 28.95
CA THR A 360 -7.74 5.07 29.06
C THR A 360 -8.19 5.03 30.52
N SER A 361 -7.54 4.19 31.34
CA SER A 361 -7.83 4.11 32.77
C SER A 361 -7.51 5.42 33.50
N LEU A 362 -6.40 6.07 33.16
CA LEU A 362 -6.02 7.36 33.75
C LEU A 362 -7.06 8.44 33.45
N ILE A 363 -7.57 8.51 32.21
CA ILE A 363 -8.62 9.46 31.85
C ILE A 363 -9.93 9.15 32.58
N ARG A 364 -10.30 7.86 32.69
CA ARG A 364 -11.52 7.45 33.40
C ARG A 364 -11.49 7.82 34.87
N LEU A 365 -10.39 7.51 35.56
CA LEU A 365 -10.24 7.70 37.01
C LEU A 365 -9.90 9.15 37.40
N LYS A 366 -9.00 9.81 36.68
CA LYS A 366 -8.45 11.14 37.05
C LYS A 366 -8.75 12.24 36.05
N GLY A 367 -9.07 11.92 34.79
CA GLY A 367 -9.36 12.92 33.76
C GLY A 367 -10.73 13.61 33.95
N GLY A 368 -11.02 14.64 33.16
CA GLY A 368 -12.33 15.31 33.17
C GLY A 368 -13.44 14.56 32.42
N TYR A 369 -13.06 13.70 31.46
CA TYR A 369 -14.02 12.96 30.63
C TYR A 369 -14.39 11.61 31.27
N PRO A 370 -15.64 11.16 31.18
CA PRO A 370 -16.05 9.84 31.64
C PRO A 370 -15.45 8.73 30.75
N GLU A 371 -15.28 8.98 29.45
CA GLU A 371 -14.70 8.03 28.50
C GLU A 371 -13.33 8.54 28.00
N GLY A 372 -12.34 7.63 27.87
CA GLY A 372 -10.98 7.97 27.43
C GLY A 372 -10.48 7.29 26.16
N VAL A 373 -11.22 6.32 25.62
CA VAL A 373 -10.73 5.38 24.58
C VAL A 373 -10.26 6.09 23.32
N CYS A 374 -11.03 7.07 22.84
CA CYS A 374 -10.72 7.84 21.64
C CYS A 374 -9.36 8.57 21.75
N TYR A 375 -9.15 9.30 22.84
CA TYR A 375 -7.92 10.06 23.04
C TYR A 375 -6.72 9.16 23.29
N SER A 376 -6.90 8.05 24.01
CA SER A 376 -5.85 7.07 24.24
C SER A 376 -5.33 6.45 22.95
N ILE A 377 -6.24 6.02 22.06
CA ILE A 377 -5.86 5.43 20.78
C ILE A 377 -5.18 6.48 19.88
N LEU A 378 -5.69 7.71 19.84
CA LEU A 378 -5.05 8.78 19.06
C LEU A 378 -3.65 9.12 19.56
N LEU A 379 -3.46 9.18 20.88
CA LEU A 379 -2.14 9.43 21.47
C LEU A 379 -1.19 8.27 21.14
N MET A 380 -1.63 7.03 21.29
CA MET A 380 -0.78 5.88 20.97
C MET A 380 -0.48 5.75 19.48
N ASN A 381 -1.41 6.13 18.59
CA ASN A 381 -1.13 6.22 17.15
C ASN A 381 0.01 7.21 16.85
N ALA A 382 0.09 8.34 17.58
CA ALA A 382 1.21 9.28 17.45
C ALA A 382 2.55 8.65 17.87
N VAL A 383 2.50 7.73 18.84
CA VAL A 383 3.67 7.05 19.42
C VAL A 383 4.06 5.80 18.63
N THR A 384 3.17 5.25 17.80
CA THR A 384 3.44 4.05 16.96
C THR A 384 4.76 4.14 16.17
N PRO A 385 5.08 5.22 15.43
CA PRO A 385 6.35 5.32 14.71
C PRO A 385 7.58 5.29 15.62
N LEU A 386 7.45 5.80 16.85
CA LEU A 386 8.51 5.75 17.85
C LEU A 386 8.70 4.32 18.37
N ILE A 387 7.60 3.59 18.62
CA ILE A 387 7.64 2.18 19.02
C ILE A 387 8.31 1.33 17.94
N ASP A 388 7.94 1.50 16.68
CA ASP A 388 8.53 0.76 15.57
C ASP A 388 10.03 1.05 15.39
N ARG A 389 10.47 2.28 15.70
CA ARG A 389 11.90 2.62 15.69
C ARG A 389 12.69 1.91 16.79
N PHE A 390 12.12 1.74 17.98
CA PHE A 390 12.76 1.04 19.09
C PHE A 390 12.65 -0.48 18.98
N VAL A 391 11.52 -0.98 18.46
CA VAL A 391 11.22 -2.40 18.32
C VAL A 391 11.29 -2.79 16.85
N LYS A 392 12.51 -2.84 16.31
CA LYS A 392 12.73 -3.17 14.91
C LYS A 392 12.27 -4.62 14.61
N PRO A 393 11.64 -4.87 13.46
CA PRO A 393 11.39 -6.22 13.01
C PRO A 393 12.72 -6.96 12.83
N LYS A 394 12.78 -8.24 13.21
CA LYS A 394 13.96 -9.05 12.95
C LYS A 394 14.13 -9.18 11.43
N GLU A 395 15.29 -8.79 10.92
CA GLU A 395 15.62 -8.91 9.51
C GLU A 395 15.58 -10.39 9.09
N PHE A 396 14.87 -10.69 8.02
CA PHE A 396 14.78 -12.05 7.50
C PHE A 396 16.16 -12.50 6.99
N GLY A 397 16.73 -13.54 7.60
CA GLY A 397 18.06 -14.04 7.26
C GLY A 397 19.21 -13.57 8.17
N ALA A 398 18.95 -12.66 9.10
CA ALA A 398 19.90 -12.41 10.19
C ALA A 398 19.89 -13.64 11.11
N ARG A 399 20.97 -14.44 11.06
CA ARG A 399 21.21 -15.53 12.04
C ARG A 399 21.08 -14.95 13.45
N GLY A 400 20.13 -15.49 14.21
CA GLY A 400 20.03 -15.26 15.64
C GLY A 400 21.18 -15.93 16.39
#